data_AF-A0A6L8B8E4-F1
#
_entry.id   AF-A0A6L8B8E4-F1
#
_cell.length_a   1.000
_cell.length_b   1.000
_cell.length_c   1.000
_cell.angle_alpha   90.00
_cell.angle_beta   90.00
_cell.angle_gamma   90.00
#
_symmetry.space_group_name_H-M   'P 1'
#
loop_
_entity.id
_entity.type
_entity.pdbx_description
1 polymer ?
#
loop_
_entity_poly.entity_id
_entity_poly.type
_entity_poly.pdbx_seq_one_letter_code
_entity_poly.pdbx_strand_id
1 'polypeptide(L)'
;MDINWGSIRPLNGQRQKGFEELCAQLARAEVGVGARFVRKGDPDAGVECYAEYEDGTQCGWQAKYFHKLEESQWRQIDRSVKNAIQKHPQLRRYVVCLPKDLAEGNREDQESARDKWNRRVARWEE
;
A
#
# COMPACT_ATOMS: atom_id res chain seq x y z
N MET A 1 -10.56 19.87 2.65
CA MET A 1 -9.60 19.89 3.78
C MET A 1 -8.28 19.45 3.21
N ASP A 2 -7.28 20.32 3.19
CA ASP A 2 -5.97 19.99 2.62
C ASP A 2 -5.10 19.29 3.67
N ILE A 3 -4.67 18.05 3.37
CA ILE A 3 -3.73 17.31 4.22
C ILE A 3 -2.32 17.56 3.70
N ASN A 4 -1.48 18.24 4.50
CA ASN A 4 -0.07 18.41 4.20
C ASN A 4 0.74 17.21 4.72
N TRP A 5 0.98 16.25 3.84
CA TRP A 5 1.78 15.07 4.15
C TRP A 5 3.23 15.38 4.57
N GLY A 6 3.81 16.50 4.12
CA GLY A 6 5.16 16.93 4.54
C GLY A 6 5.29 17.21 6.04
N SER A 7 4.17 17.46 6.72
CA SER A 7 4.07 17.68 8.16
C SER A 7 3.78 16.41 8.97
N ILE A 8 3.76 15.23 8.34
CA ILE A 8 3.58 13.97 9.06
C ILE A 8 4.67 13.80 10.13
N ARG A 9 4.25 13.40 11.33
CA ARG A 9 5.17 13.19 12.45
C ARG A 9 6.19 12.10 12.09
N PRO A 10 7.51 12.36 12.16
CA PRO A 10 8.50 11.33 11.92
C PRO A 10 8.47 10.30 13.06
N LEU A 11 8.67 9.03 12.70
CA LEU A 11 8.92 7.93 13.62
C LEU A 11 10.36 7.48 13.44
N ASN A 12 11.13 7.36 14.52
CA ASN A 12 12.57 7.06 14.47
C ASN A 12 13.35 7.99 13.51
N GLY A 13 13.01 9.27 13.53
CA GLY A 13 13.62 10.30 12.66
C GLY A 13 13.16 10.30 11.21
N GLN A 14 12.31 9.36 10.79
CA GLN A 14 11.91 9.19 9.39
C GLN A 14 10.40 9.43 9.20
N ARG A 15 10.05 10.32 8.27
CA ARG A 15 8.64 10.60 7.91
C ARG A 15 7.97 9.42 7.22
N GLN A 16 8.71 8.66 6.41
CA GLN A 16 8.22 7.43 5.80
C GLN A 16 7.75 6.45 6.87
N LYS A 17 8.54 6.23 7.93
CA LYS A 17 8.15 5.37 9.07
C LYS A 17 6.92 5.93 9.80
N GLY A 18 6.78 7.24 9.89
CA GLY A 18 5.56 7.88 10.41
C GLY A 18 4.32 7.62 9.55
N PHE A 19 4.47 7.62 8.23
CA PHE A 19 3.40 7.28 7.28
C PHE A 19 3.03 5.80 7.34
N GLU A 20 4.02 4.90 7.36
CA GLU A 20 3.82 3.47 7.57
C GLU A 20 3.03 3.19 8.86
N GLU A 21 3.41 3.85 9.96
CA GLU A 21 2.72 3.76 11.24
C GLU A 21 1.26 4.22 11.14
N LEU A 22 1.01 5.39 10.55
CA LEU A 22 -0.34 5.90 10.35
C LEU A 22 -1.21 4.92 9.56
N CYS A 23 -0.71 4.41 8.43
CA CYS A 23 -1.44 3.44 7.61
C CYS A 23 -1.73 2.14 8.36
N ALA A 24 -0.78 1.64 9.17
CA ALA A 24 -1.00 0.45 9.97
C ALA A 24 -2.07 0.65 11.06
N GLN A 25 -2.14 1.84 11.69
CA GLN A 25 -3.19 2.15 12.66
C GLN A 25 -4.56 2.27 12.00
N LEU A 26 -4.64 2.90 10.83
CA LEU A 26 -5.88 2.96 10.03
C LEU A 26 -6.32 1.57 9.60
N ALA A 27 -5.41 0.75 9.09
CA ALA A 27 -5.69 -0.65 8.74
C ALA A 27 -6.25 -1.42 9.93
N ARG A 28 -5.65 -1.29 11.12
CA ARG A 28 -6.15 -1.92 12.34
C ARG A 28 -7.55 -1.45 12.72
N ALA A 29 -7.87 -0.18 12.50
CA ALA A 29 -9.19 0.39 12.78
C ALA A 29 -10.25 -0.05 11.76
N GLU A 30 -9.86 -0.25 10.49
CA GLU A 30 -10.75 -0.76 9.43
C GLU A 30 -11.03 -2.25 9.53
N VAL A 31 -10.09 -3.02 10.10
CA VAL A 31 -10.22 -4.45 10.29
C VAL A 31 -11.30 -4.73 11.33
N GLY A 32 -12.38 -5.38 10.89
CA GLY A 32 -13.53 -5.72 11.73
C GLY A 32 -13.19 -6.64 12.91
N VAL A 33 -14.12 -6.71 13.86
CA VAL A 33 -14.02 -7.59 15.03
C VAL A 33 -13.87 -9.05 14.57
N GLY A 34 -12.96 -9.79 15.20
CA GLY A 34 -12.73 -11.22 14.94
C GLY A 34 -11.52 -11.52 14.06
N ALA A 35 -10.99 -10.54 13.33
CA ALA A 35 -9.76 -10.74 12.55
C ALA A 35 -8.50 -10.56 13.41
N ARG A 36 -7.51 -11.42 13.18
CA ARG A 36 -6.19 -11.33 13.81
C ARG A 36 -5.32 -10.35 13.04
N PHE A 37 -5.09 -9.18 13.63
CA PHE A 37 -4.21 -8.17 13.04
C PHE A 37 -2.74 -8.40 13.42
N VAL A 38 -1.86 -8.38 12.41
CA VAL A 38 -0.42 -8.63 12.58
C VAL A 38 0.37 -7.49 11.93
N ARG A 39 1.29 -6.93 12.72
CA ARG A 39 2.30 -5.98 12.23
C ARG A 39 3.57 -6.73 11.84
N LYS A 40 4.19 -6.32 10.74
CA LYS A 40 5.48 -6.84 10.30
C LYS A 40 6.59 -5.85 10.64
N GLY A 41 7.74 -6.41 11.00
CA GLY A 41 9.01 -5.68 11.05
C GLY A 41 9.90 -6.15 9.91
N ASP A 42 11.05 -5.49 9.73
CA ASP A 42 11.99 -5.84 8.67
C ASP A 42 12.60 -7.25 8.88
N PRO A 43 12.63 -8.12 7.85
CA PRO A 43 12.05 -7.96 6.51
C PRO A 43 10.52 -8.17 6.47
N ASP A 44 9.83 -7.24 5.82
CA ASP A 44 8.37 -7.07 5.82
C ASP A 44 7.60 -8.02 4.88
N ALA A 45 8.30 -8.70 3.97
CA ALA A 45 7.73 -9.53 2.90
C ALA A 45 6.72 -8.78 1.98
N GLY A 46 6.84 -7.47 1.83
CA GLY A 46 5.98 -6.65 0.98
C GLY A 46 4.64 -6.26 1.61
N VAL A 47 4.50 -6.36 2.94
CA VAL A 47 3.36 -5.84 3.71
C VAL A 47 3.86 -5.19 5.02
N GLU A 48 3.37 -4.00 5.34
CA GLU A 48 3.62 -3.37 6.64
C GLU A 48 2.80 -4.07 7.74
N CYS A 49 1.59 -4.52 7.38
CA CYS A 49 0.69 -5.27 8.23
C CYS A 49 -0.29 -6.09 7.40
N TYR A 50 -0.88 -7.10 8.03
CA TYR A 50 -1.98 -7.87 7.46
C TYR A 50 -2.99 -8.26 8.53
N ALA A 51 -4.22 -8.50 8.10
CA ALA A 51 -5.27 -9.11 8.89
C ALA A 51 -5.53 -10.52 8.38
N GLU A 52 -5.74 -11.46 9.30
CA GLU A 52 -6.14 -12.82 9.00
C GLU A 52 -7.55 -13.06 9.56
N TYR A 53 -8.43 -13.54 8.70
CA TYR A 53 -9.83 -13.80 9.02
C TYR A 53 -10.04 -15.28 9.42
N GLU A 54 -11.20 -15.60 10.00
CA GLU A 54 -11.52 -16.95 10.48
C GLU A 54 -11.49 -18.01 9.36
N ASP A 55 -11.79 -17.62 8.13
CA ASP A 55 -11.72 -18.48 6.94
C ASP A 55 -10.28 -18.68 6.42
N GLY A 56 -9.28 -18.13 7.12
CA GLY A 56 -7.87 -18.17 6.77
C GLY A 56 -7.44 -17.16 5.71
N THR A 57 -8.37 -16.39 5.14
CA THR A 57 -8.03 -15.36 4.15
C THR A 57 -7.26 -14.21 4.79
N GLN A 58 -6.45 -13.53 3.98
CA GLN A 58 -5.65 -12.40 4.42
C GLN A 58 -5.94 -11.14 3.62
N CYS A 59 -5.98 -10.01 4.33
CA CYS A 59 -5.87 -8.69 3.73
C CYS A 59 -4.52 -8.08 4.13
N GLY A 60 -3.73 -7.62 3.17
CA GLY A 60 -2.42 -7.01 3.39
C GLY A 60 -2.41 -5.53 3.03
N TRP A 61 -1.64 -4.73 3.78
CA TRP A 61 -1.42 -3.32 3.51
C TRP A 61 0.07 -3.05 3.29
N GLN A 62 0.38 -2.25 2.27
CA GLN A 62 1.69 -1.70 2.01
C GLN A 62 1.61 -0.18 1.93
N ALA A 63 2.38 0.51 2.76
CA ALA A 63 2.50 1.96 2.66
C ALA A 63 3.69 2.33 1.77
N LYS A 64 3.52 3.34 0.93
CA LYS A 64 4.62 3.96 0.16
C LYS A 64 4.51 5.48 0.24
N TYR A 65 5.43 6.10 0.96
CA TYR A 65 5.45 7.55 1.15
C TYR A 65 6.06 8.28 -0.06
N PHE A 66 5.31 8.31 -1.17
CA PHE A 66 5.75 8.85 -2.46
C PHE A 66 4.98 10.12 -2.85
N HIS A 67 5.68 11.25 -2.97
CA HIS A 67 5.09 12.51 -3.45
C HIS A 67 4.92 12.55 -4.98
N LYS A 68 5.73 11.77 -5.71
CA LYS A 68 5.66 11.58 -7.16
C LYS A 68 5.66 10.09 -7.49
N LEU A 69 5.01 9.73 -8.58
CA LEU A 69 4.92 8.35 -9.07
C LEU A 69 5.61 8.26 -10.43
N GLU A 70 6.94 8.27 -10.40
CA GLU A 70 7.78 8.04 -11.57
C GLU A 70 8.11 6.55 -11.67
N GLU A 71 8.80 6.13 -12.73
CA GLU A 71 9.05 4.72 -13.00
C GLU A 71 9.81 3.99 -11.88
N SER A 72 10.63 4.70 -11.10
CA SER A 72 11.31 4.11 -9.94
C SER A 72 10.34 3.80 -8.79
N GLN A 73 9.38 4.67 -8.48
CA GLN A 73 8.35 4.43 -7.47
C GLN A 73 7.41 3.32 -7.92
N TRP A 74 6.99 3.32 -9.18
CA TRP A 74 6.16 2.26 -9.71
C TRP A 74 6.83 0.88 -9.61
N ARG A 75 8.11 0.77 -9.99
CA ARG A 75 8.87 -0.47 -9.82
C ARG A 75 8.98 -0.93 -8.37
N GLN A 76 8.98 0.00 -7.40
CA GLN A 76 8.95 -0.36 -5.98
C GLN A 76 7.59 -0.93 -5.57
N ILE A 77 6.50 -0.37 -6.07
CA ILE A 77 5.15 -0.89 -5.84
C ILE A 77 5.02 -2.29 -6.44
N ASP A 78 5.44 -2.49 -7.69
CA ASP A 78 5.40 -3.82 -8.33
C ASP A 78 6.15 -4.87 -7.51
N ARG A 79 7.34 -4.53 -6.99
CA ARG A 79 8.13 -5.45 -6.17
C ARG A 79 7.42 -5.80 -4.87
N SER A 80 6.82 -4.82 -4.19
CA SER A 80 6.04 -5.06 -2.98
C SER A 80 4.85 -5.98 -3.26
N VAL A 81 4.09 -5.72 -4.33
CA VAL A 81 2.93 -6.57 -4.70
C VAL A 81 3.36 -8.00 -5.02
N LYS A 82 4.38 -8.18 -5.87
CA LYS A 82 4.89 -9.50 -6.23
C LYS A 82 5.40 -10.28 -5.02
N ASN A 83 6.13 -9.62 -4.13
CA ASN A 83 6.60 -10.22 -2.89
C ASN A 83 5.42 -10.63 -1.99
N ALA A 84 4.42 -9.77 -1.83
CA ALA A 84 3.25 -10.06 -1.01
C ALA A 84 2.48 -11.29 -1.55
N ILE A 85 2.20 -11.33 -2.87
CA ILE A 85 1.56 -12.49 -3.51
C ILE A 85 2.37 -13.77 -3.29
N GLN A 86 3.70 -13.71 -3.46
CA GLN A 86 4.54 -14.90 -3.31
C GLN A 86 4.64 -15.38 -1.85
N LYS A 87 4.67 -14.46 -0.88
CA LYS A 87 4.93 -14.77 0.53
C LYS A 87 3.67 -14.97 1.37
N HIS A 88 2.52 -14.51 0.88
CA HIS A 88 1.22 -14.62 1.53
C HIS A 88 0.23 -15.37 0.62
N PRO A 89 0.27 -16.72 0.58
CA PRO A 89 -0.57 -17.51 -0.34
C PRO A 89 -2.08 -17.40 -0.04
N GLN A 90 -2.47 -16.93 1.14
CA GLN A 90 -3.86 -16.68 1.52
C GLN A 90 -4.29 -15.22 1.31
N LEU A 91 -3.45 -14.39 0.70
CA LEU A 91 -3.77 -12.99 0.42
C LEU A 91 -4.89 -12.89 -0.61
N ARG A 92 -6.04 -12.37 -0.18
CA ARG A 92 -7.23 -12.14 -1.04
C ARG A 92 -7.47 -10.67 -1.34
N ARG A 93 -6.93 -9.78 -0.51
CA ARG A 93 -7.02 -8.34 -0.72
C ARG A 93 -5.68 -7.69 -0.40
N TYR A 94 -5.21 -6.82 -1.27
CA TYR A 94 -3.98 -6.06 -1.07
C TYR A 94 -4.24 -4.57 -1.26
N VAL A 95 -3.85 -3.77 -0.27
CA VAL A 95 -4.09 -2.33 -0.24
C VAL A 95 -2.75 -1.61 -0.28
N VAL A 96 -2.58 -0.69 -1.24
CA VAL A 96 -1.42 0.19 -1.30
C VAL A 96 -1.81 1.58 -0.82
N CYS A 97 -1.19 2.05 0.25
CA CYS A 97 -1.42 3.37 0.81
C CYS A 97 -0.42 4.37 0.23
N LEU A 98 -0.93 5.48 -0.32
CA LEU A 98 -0.14 6.56 -0.91
C LEU A 98 -0.54 7.92 -0.30
N PRO A 99 0.41 8.85 -0.05
CA PRO A 99 0.11 10.21 0.40
C PRO A 99 -0.30 11.11 -0.77
N LYS A 100 -0.99 10.56 -1.76
CA LYS A 100 -1.57 11.30 -2.89
C LYS A 100 -2.65 10.48 -3.58
N ASP A 101 -3.56 11.20 -4.22
CA ASP A 101 -4.53 10.61 -5.12
C ASP A 101 -3.90 10.26 -6.48
N LEU A 102 -4.41 9.19 -7.08
CA LEU A 102 -4.11 8.82 -8.45
C LEU A 102 -5.00 9.65 -9.37
N ALA A 103 -4.48 10.77 -9.87
CA ALA A 103 -5.20 11.62 -10.80
C ALA A 103 -5.63 10.85 -12.06
N GLU A 104 -6.87 11.09 -12.47
CA GLU A 104 -7.40 10.66 -13.77
C GLU A 104 -6.86 11.56 -14.89
N GLY A 105 -6.73 10.98 -16.09
CA GLY A 105 -6.27 11.70 -17.27
C GLY A 105 -7.38 12.60 -17.79
N ASN A 106 -7.09 13.88 -18.00
CA ASN A 106 -8.03 14.82 -18.63
C ASN A 106 -7.81 14.94 -20.15
N ARG A 107 -6.88 14.16 -20.72
CA ARG A 107 -6.54 14.17 -22.14
C ARG A 107 -6.29 12.74 -22.62
N GLU A 108 -6.85 12.41 -23.78
CA GLU A 108 -6.75 11.07 -24.39
C GLU A 108 -5.32 10.68 -24.79
N ASP A 109 -4.42 11.65 -24.95
CA ASP A 109 -3.04 11.46 -25.42
C ASP A 109 -1.99 11.31 -24.32
N GLN A 110 -2.38 11.39 -23.03
CA GLN A 110 -1.46 11.21 -21.90
C GLN A 110 -1.93 10.14 -20.92
N GLU A 111 -1.07 9.14 -20.70
CA GLU A 111 -1.30 8.10 -19.70
C GLU A 111 -1.25 8.68 -18.28
N SER A 112 -2.39 8.65 -17.58
CA SER A 112 -2.52 9.19 -16.23
C SER A 112 -1.91 8.28 -15.16
N ALA A 113 -1.85 8.77 -13.91
CA ALA A 113 -1.42 7.95 -12.78
C ALA A 113 -2.41 6.79 -12.52
N ARG A 114 -3.70 7.02 -12.77
CA ARG A 114 -4.75 6.00 -12.66
C ARG A 114 -4.62 4.95 -13.77
N ASP A 115 -4.35 5.35 -15.01
CA ASP A 115 -4.15 4.41 -16.13
C ASP A 115 -2.93 3.52 -15.89
N LYS A 116 -1.82 4.11 -15.43
CA LYS A 116 -0.61 3.36 -15.04
C LYS A 116 -0.89 2.36 -13.93
N TRP A 117 -1.69 2.74 -12.94
CA TRP A 117 -2.12 1.84 -11.87
C TRP A 117 -2.92 0.67 -12.42
N ASN A 118 -3.96 0.94 -13.22
CA ASN A 118 -4.83 -0.09 -13.78
C ASN A 118 -4.07 -1.09 -14.67
N ARG A 119 -3.16 -0.60 -15.52
CA ARG A 119 -2.30 -1.46 -16.34
C ARG A 119 -1.41 -2.37 -15.48
N ARG A 120 -0.95 -1.89 -14.34
CA ARG A 120 -0.11 -2.67 -13.42
C ARG A 120 -0.93 -3.71 -12.66
N VAL A 121 -2.15 -3.36 -12.23
CA VAL A 121 -3.10 -4.31 -11.64
C VAL A 121 -3.36 -5.48 -12.58
N ALA A 122 -3.66 -5.21 -13.86
CA ALA A 122 -3.85 -6.27 -14.85
C ALA A 122 -2.64 -7.23 -14.94
N ARG A 123 -1.42 -6.69 -14.92
CA ARG A 123 -0.18 -7.50 -14.93
C ARG A 123 0.07 -8.27 -13.63
N TRP A 124 -0.53 -7.87 -12.52
CA TRP A 124 -0.41 -8.58 -11.24
C TRP A 124 -1.43 -9.71 -11.10
N GLU A 125 -2.50 -9.67 -11.90
CA GLU A 125 -3.57 -10.67 -11.94
C GLU A 125 -3.34 -11.76 -13.01
N GLU A 126 -2.40 -11.56 -13.92
CA GLU A 126 -1.86 -12.57 -14.86
C GLU A 126 -1.05 -13.68 -14.16
#